data_AF-A0A3D3RSL6-F1
#
_entry.id   AF-A0A3D3RSL6-F1
#
_cell.length_a   1.000
_cell.length_b   1.000
_cell.length_c   1.000
_cell.angle_alpha   90.00
_cell.angle_beta   90.00
_cell.angle_gamma   90.00
#
_symmetry.space_group_name_H-M   'P 1'
#
loop_
_entity.id
_entity.type
_entity.pdbx_description
1 polymer ?
#
loop_
_entity_poly.entity_id
_entity_poly.type
_entity_poly.pdbx_seq_one_letter_code
_entity_poly.pdbx_strand_id
1 'polypeptide(L)'
;MSYKIYEINEEFLDVMPQEIKDLQFKATWGNPKRGVMDLPYSKELIEEHSLCAGCPESMALRYILASLPNPEDTIIVNSTGCTS
;
A
#
# COMPACT_ATOMS: atom_id res chain seq x y z
N MET A 1 9.16 -9.05 -12.97
CA MET A 1 9.58 -9.15 -11.55
C MET A 1 8.75 -10.23 -10.87
N SER A 2 9.20 -10.73 -9.70
CA SER A 2 8.46 -11.73 -8.93
C SER A 2 7.23 -11.08 -8.29
N TYR A 3 6.03 -11.55 -8.61
CA TYR A 3 4.80 -11.17 -7.90
C TYR A 3 4.70 -11.81 -6.50
N LYS A 4 5.60 -12.77 -6.19
CA LYS A 4 5.85 -13.20 -4.81
C LYS A 4 6.79 -12.19 -4.15
N ILE A 5 6.22 -11.17 -3.52
CA ILE A 5 6.97 -10.12 -2.82
C ILE A 5 7.42 -10.60 -1.43
N TYR A 6 6.55 -11.30 -0.70
CA TYR A 6 6.90 -12.01 0.54
C TYR A 6 5.87 -13.11 0.87
N GLU A 7 6.24 -13.98 1.80
CA GLU A 7 5.41 -15.09 2.28
C GLU A 7 5.61 -15.24 3.80
N ILE A 8 4.53 -15.14 4.58
CA ILE A 8 4.60 -15.34 6.04
C ILE A 8 4.78 -16.84 6.29
N ASN A 9 5.68 -17.18 7.22
CA ASN A 9 5.79 -18.56 7.69
C ASN A 9 4.52 -18.94 8.48
N GLU A 10 3.93 -20.08 8.12
CA GLU A 10 2.66 -20.58 8.66
C GLU A 10 2.64 -20.64 10.20
N GLU A 11 3.78 -20.96 10.82
CA GLU A 11 3.90 -21.03 12.29
C GLU A 11 3.79 -19.67 13.00
N PHE A 12 3.94 -18.55 12.27
CA PHE A 12 3.85 -17.20 12.83
C PHE A 12 2.56 -16.46 12.41
N LEU A 13 1.63 -17.14 11.73
CA LEU A 13 0.38 -16.54 11.27
C LEU A 13 -0.53 -16.12 12.42
N ASP A 14 -0.43 -16.72 13.60
CA ASP A 14 -1.21 -16.37 14.78
C ASP A 14 -0.70 -15.08 15.44
N VAL A 15 0.62 -14.95 15.57
CA VAL A 15 1.30 -13.81 16.22
C VAL A 15 1.50 -12.60 15.32
N MET A 16 1.45 -12.78 14.00
CA MET A 16 1.65 -11.68 13.06
C MET A 16 0.58 -10.59 13.24
N PRO A 17 0.94 -9.30 13.09
CA PRO A 17 -0.02 -8.21 13.03
C PRO A 17 -0.99 -8.39 11.86
N GLN A 18 -2.22 -7.89 12.02
CA GLN A 18 -3.25 -8.04 10.99
C GLN A 18 -2.87 -7.28 9.71
N GLU A 19 -2.11 -6.19 9.81
CA GLU A 19 -1.67 -5.41 8.65
C GLU A 19 -0.77 -6.25 7.74
N ILE A 20 0.14 -7.05 8.32
CA ILE A 20 1.05 -7.91 7.57
C ILE A 20 0.31 -9.08 6.91
N LYS A 21 -0.72 -9.61 7.57
CA LYS A 21 -1.60 -10.64 6.99
C LYS A 21 -2.40 -10.08 5.81
N ASP A 22 -2.98 -8.90 5.98
CA ASP A 22 -3.78 -8.25 4.94
C ASP A 22 -2.93 -7.94 3.70
N LEU A 23 -1.68 -7.53 3.87
CA LEU A 23 -0.74 -7.37 2.77
C LEU A 23 -0.48 -8.72 2.04
N GLN A 24 -0.40 -9.88 2.71
CA GLN A 24 -0.16 -11.15 2.01
C GLN A 24 -1.42 -11.65 1.29
N PHE A 25 -2.58 -11.57 1.94
CA PHE A 25 -3.80 -12.22 1.46
C PHE A 25 -4.73 -11.30 0.65
N LYS A 26 -4.60 -9.97 0.77
CA LYS A 26 -5.51 -8.99 0.18
C LYS A 26 -4.80 -7.89 -0.63
N ALA A 27 -3.48 -7.92 -0.75
CA ALA A 27 -2.78 -6.93 -1.56
C ALA A 27 -3.18 -6.98 -3.04
N THR A 28 -3.03 -5.86 -3.73
CA THR A 28 -3.37 -5.73 -5.16
C THR A 28 -2.16 -5.77 -6.08
N TRP A 29 -1.01 -6.29 -5.61
CA TRP A 29 0.20 -6.40 -6.43
C TRP A 29 -0.04 -7.22 -7.70
N GLY A 30 0.49 -6.74 -8.84
CA GLY A 30 0.31 -7.41 -10.13
C GLY A 30 -1.12 -7.41 -10.67
N ASN A 31 -2.06 -6.68 -10.05
CA ASN A 31 -3.42 -6.52 -10.58
C ASN A 31 -3.48 -5.36 -11.58
N PRO A 32 -3.64 -5.61 -12.89
CA PRO A 32 -3.70 -4.57 -13.92
C PRO A 32 -4.98 -3.72 -13.88
N LYS A 33 -5.97 -4.09 -13.06
CA LYS A 33 -7.24 -3.34 -12.88
C LYS A 33 -7.25 -2.47 -11.63
N ARG A 34 -6.12 -2.34 -10.92
CA ARG A 34 -5.99 -1.47 -9.75
C ARG A 34 -6.42 -0.04 -10.12
N GLY A 35 -7.25 0.57 -9.28
CA GLY A 35 -7.67 1.95 -9.51
C GLY A 35 -8.29 2.61 -8.28
N VAL A 36 -8.93 3.76 -8.51
CA VAL A 36 -9.54 4.58 -7.46
C VAL A 36 -10.59 3.82 -6.64
N MET A 37 -11.22 2.79 -7.23
CA MET A 37 -12.23 1.96 -6.57
C MET A 37 -11.65 1.03 -5.52
N ASP A 38 -10.34 0.75 -5.57
CA ASP A 38 -9.64 -0.10 -4.62
C ASP A 38 -9.10 0.71 -3.42
N LEU A 39 -9.12 2.05 -3.49
CA LEU A 39 -8.73 2.92 -2.38
C LEU A 39 -9.38 2.51 -1.05
N PRO A 40 -10.71 2.26 -0.95
CA PRO A 40 -11.36 1.96 0.32
C PRO A 40 -10.99 0.62 0.94
N TYR A 41 -10.43 -0.31 0.16
CA TYR A 41 -10.29 -1.71 0.52
C TYR A 41 -8.83 -2.16 0.63
N SER A 42 -7.93 -1.54 -0.14
CA SER A 42 -6.54 -1.94 -0.22
C SER A 42 -5.69 -1.22 0.83
N LYS A 43 -5.14 -1.98 1.78
CA LYS A 43 -4.31 -1.46 2.87
C LYS A 43 -3.12 -0.62 2.36
N GLU A 44 -2.45 -1.08 1.30
CA GLU A 44 -1.36 -0.36 0.63
C GLU A 44 -1.74 1.02 0.05
N LEU A 45 -3.04 1.28 -0.18
CA LEU A 45 -3.54 2.54 -0.68
C LEU A 45 -4.08 3.45 0.44
N ILE A 46 -4.55 2.86 1.54
CA ILE A 46 -5.20 3.60 2.63
C ILE A 46 -4.29 3.87 3.82
N GLU A 47 -3.08 3.29 3.87
CA GLU A 47 -2.27 3.13 5.08
C GLU A 47 -2.42 4.21 6.17
N GLU A 48 -2.46 3.75 7.42
CA GLU A 48 -2.31 4.53 8.63
C GLU A 48 -0.98 5.28 8.58
N HIS A 49 -1.09 6.58 8.38
CA HIS A 49 -0.01 7.52 8.38
C HIS A 49 -0.15 8.45 9.59
N SER A 50 0.95 9.04 10.02
CA SER A 50 0.94 10.08 11.06
C SER A 50 0.38 11.43 10.57
N LEU A 51 -0.03 11.54 9.29
CA LEU A 51 -0.58 12.78 8.74
C LEU A 51 -1.97 13.09 9.31
N CYS A 52 -2.25 14.38 9.47
CA CYS A 52 -3.53 14.89 9.96
C CYS A 52 -4.73 14.36 9.15
N ALA A 53 -5.88 14.25 9.81
CA ALA A 53 -7.14 13.95 9.13
C ALA A 53 -7.43 15.02 8.06
N GLY A 54 -7.60 14.58 6.81
CA GLY A 54 -7.80 15.49 5.67
C GLY A 54 -6.52 16.20 5.20
N CYS A 55 -5.33 15.72 5.56
CA CYS A 55 -4.08 16.24 5.03
C CYS A 55 -4.08 16.16 3.49
N PRO A 56 -3.89 17.29 2.76
CA PRO A 56 -3.91 17.28 1.31
C PRO A 56 -2.78 16.45 0.71
N GLU A 57 -1.62 16.42 1.39
CA GLU A 57 -0.45 15.63 0.98
C GLU A 57 -0.73 14.12 1.05
N SER A 58 -1.42 13.67 2.11
CA SER A 58 -1.90 12.29 2.23
C SER A 58 -2.82 11.92 1.08
N MET A 59 -3.84 12.76 0.81
CA MET A 59 -4.79 12.49 -0.27
C MET A 59 -4.09 12.45 -1.62
N ALA A 60 -3.19 13.38 -1.89
CA ALA A 60 -2.41 13.41 -3.12
C ALA A 60 -1.59 12.13 -3.31
N LEU A 61 -0.87 11.68 -2.27
CA LEU A 61 -0.08 10.45 -2.31
C LEU A 61 -0.97 9.23 -2.61
N ARG A 62 -2.12 9.10 -1.94
CA ARG A 62 -3.08 8.00 -2.18
C ARG A 62 -3.58 7.98 -3.61
N TYR A 63 -3.99 9.13 -4.16
CA TYR A 63 -4.49 9.21 -5.54
C TYR A 63 -3.39 8.93 -6.56
N ILE A 64 -2.17 9.43 -6.34
CA ILE A 64 -1.02 9.15 -7.20
C ILE A 64 -0.73 7.64 -7.19
N LEU A 65 -0.61 7.02 -6.01
CA LEU A 65 -0.37 5.59 -5.84
C LEU A 65 -1.46 4.71 -6.48
N ALA A 66 -2.73 5.13 -6.41
CA ALA A 66 -3.84 4.42 -7.06
C ALA A 66 -3.84 4.56 -8.59
N SER A 67 -3.16 5.57 -9.12
CA SER A 67 -3.09 5.87 -10.56
C SER A 67 -1.84 5.33 -11.23
N LEU A 68 -0.87 4.81 -10.46
CA LEU A 68 0.34 4.22 -11.02
C LEU A 68 -0.01 2.91 -11.76
N PRO A 69 0.45 2.75 -13.02
CA PRO A 69 0.17 1.54 -13.79
C PRO A 69 0.85 0.30 -13.19
N ASN A 70 2.06 0.46 -12.65
CA ASN A 70 2.82 -0.60 -11.95
C ASN A 70 3.45 0.02 -10.68
N PRO A 71 2.72 0.11 -9.56
CA PRO A 71 3.25 0.68 -8.32
C PRO A 71 4.44 -0.11 -7.78
N GLU A 72 4.49 -1.43 -7.98
CA GLU A 72 5.61 -2.29 -7.63
C GLU A 72 6.92 -1.93 -8.35
N ASP A 73 6.81 -1.31 -9.53
CA ASP A 73 7.95 -0.93 -10.38
C ASP A 73 8.23 0.59 -10.31
N THR A 74 7.73 1.25 -9.26
CA THR A 74 7.86 2.70 -9.09
C THR A 74 8.67 3.06 -7.86
N ILE A 75 9.71 3.88 -8.04
CA ILE A 75 10.46 4.48 -6.93
C ILE A 75 9.87 5.86 -6.62
N ILE A 76 9.44 6.07 -5.39
CA ILE A 76 8.91 7.35 -4.92
C ILE A 76 10.04 8.09 -4.18
N VAL A 77 10.42 9.25 -4.71
CA VAL A 77 11.38 10.14 -4.08
C VAL A 77 10.63 11.37 -3.61
N ASN A 78 10.70 11.66 -2.32
CA ASN A 78 10.04 12.81 -1.73
C ASN A 78 11.07 13.74 -1.08
N SER A 79 10.76 15.04 -1.06
CA SER A 79 11.54 16.00 -0.27
C SER A 79 11.25 15.78 1.21
N THR A 80 12.22 16.10 2.07
CA THR A 80 12.03 16.02 3.52
C THR A 80 10.80 16.82 3.95
N GLY A 81 9.87 16.19 4.65
CA GLY A 81 8.58 16.79 4.98
C GLY A 81 7.71 15.86 5.82
N CYS A 82 6.39 16.09 5.82
CA CYS A 82 5.45 15.31 6.63
C CYS A 82 5.28 13.86 6.14
N THR A 83 5.64 13.59 4.88
CA THR A 83 5.61 12.25 4.25
C THR A 83 6.94 11.50 4.28
N SER A 84 7.95 12.02 5.00
CA SER A 84 9.25 11.33 5.23
C SER A 84 9.31 10.66 6.59
#